data_AF-A0A9E1DZ61-F1
#
_entry.id   AF-A0A9E1DZ61-F1
#
_cell.length_a   1.000
_cell.length_b   1.000
_cell.length_c   1.000
_cell.angle_alpha   90.00
_cell.angle_beta   90.00
_cell.angle_gamma   90.00
#
_symmetry.space_group_name_H-M   'P 1'
#
loop_
_entity.id
_entity.type
_entity.pdbx_description
1 polymer ?
#
loop_
_entity_poly.entity_id
_entity_poly.type
_entity_poly.pdbx_seq_one_letter_code
_entity_poly.pdbx_strand_id
1 'polypeptide(L)'
;MNRWLTLGANLGVVLGLLILIFEVRQNAALTRAAMESQKNDVLAQIELSLASPEAGAAWVKSIRAPETLSDLEARMVESHLVALMLQWDHMFNMEAIGLVSREHARQHIRNTAPYYFGSRHARNWWRWQEAGWAGTPMMEVAGPIVEGLEEDFMLRYLDGTRLGSIESDPAKPAAIEGPR
;
A
#
# COMPACT_ATOMS: atom_id res chain seq x y z
N MET A 1 -11.08 52.53 33.53
CA MET A 1 -10.23 51.36 33.81
C MET A 1 -10.72 50.06 33.15
N ASN A 2 -12.03 49.78 33.07
CA ASN A 2 -12.55 48.48 32.56
C ASN A 2 -12.29 48.16 31.07
N ARG A 3 -12.30 49.13 30.15
CA ARG A 3 -12.24 48.83 28.70
C ARG A 3 -10.92 48.20 28.24
N TRP A 4 -9.80 48.63 28.81
CA TRP A 4 -8.47 48.09 28.47
C TRP A 4 -8.26 46.66 28.98
N LEU A 5 -8.85 46.34 30.13
CA LEU A 5 -8.83 45.00 30.71
C LEU A 5 -9.65 44.01 29.88
N THR A 6 -10.84 44.40 29.43
CA THR A 6 -11.68 43.57 28.55
C THR A 6 -11.05 43.42 27.15
N LEU A 7 -10.40 44.47 26.63
CA LEU A 7 -9.68 44.40 25.36
C LEU A 7 -8.50 43.43 25.42
N GLY A 8 -7.69 43.51 26.49
CA GLY A 8 -6.57 42.59 26.72
C GLY A 8 -7.01 41.14 26.91
N ALA A 9 -8.13 40.91 27.60
CA ALA A 9 -8.72 39.58 27.76
C ALA A 9 -9.18 39.00 26.41
N ASN A 10 -9.90 39.78 25.60
CA ASN A 10 -10.34 39.34 24.27
C ASN A 10 -9.15 39.06 23.34
N LEU A 11 -8.11 39.89 23.40
CA LEU A 11 -6.89 39.69 22.61
C LEU A 11 -6.12 38.45 23.04
N GLY A 12 -6.03 38.18 24.34
CA GLY A 12 -5.43 36.97 24.89
C GLY A 12 -6.16 35.70 24.47
N VAL A 13 -7.50 35.72 24.45
CA VAL A 13 -8.31 34.59 23.96
C VAL A 13 -8.08 34.34 22.47
N VAL A 14 -8.06 35.39 21.64
CA VAL A 14 -7.79 35.26 20.20
C VAL A 14 -6.38 34.72 19.95
N LEU A 15 -5.38 35.23 20.68
CA LEU A 15 -4.00 34.75 20.57
C LEU A 15 -3.89 33.27 21.00
N GLY A 16 -4.55 32.90 22.09
CA GLY A 16 -4.62 31.51 22.55
C GLY A 16 -5.27 30.57 21.52
N LEU A 17 -6.35 31.01 20.87
CA LEU A 17 -6.98 30.26 19.79
C LEU A 17 -6.07 30.12 18.56
N LEU A 18 -5.34 31.18 18.19
CA LEU A 18 -4.39 31.13 17.07
C LEU A 18 -3.24 30.16 17.33
N ILE A 19 -2.69 30.17 18.55
CA ILE A 19 -1.65 29.22 18.97
C ILE A 19 -2.19 27.78 18.90
N LEU A 20 -3.38 27.53 19.46
CA LEU A 20 -4.00 26.21 19.45
C LEU A 20 -4.26 25.70 18.03
N ILE A 21 -4.75 26.55 17.12
CA ILE A 21 -4.93 26.19 15.70
C ILE A 21 -3.59 25.78 15.07
N PHE A 22 -2.51 26.51 15.37
CA PHE A 22 -1.18 26.22 14.83
C PHE A 22 -0.61 24.92 15.39
N GLU A 23 -0.76 24.67 16.70
CA GLU A 23 -0.35 23.42 17.36
C GLU A 23 -1.10 22.22 16.79
N VAL A 24 -2.42 22.32 16.62
CA VAL A 24 -3.24 21.25 16.02
C VAL A 24 -2.77 20.94 14.59
N ARG A 25 -2.47 21.97 13.78
CA ARG A 25 -1.96 21.78 12.42
C ARG A 25 -0.57 21.14 12.40
N GLN A 26 0.33 21.56 13.28
CA GLN A 26 1.65 20.94 13.39
C GLN A 26 1.56 19.49 13.84
N ASN A 27 0.75 19.19 14.84
CA ASN A 27 0.55 17.82 15.32
C ASN A 27 0.01 16.93 14.21
N ALA A 28 -0.97 17.41 13.44
CA ALA A 28 -1.49 16.67 12.29
C ALA A 28 -0.42 16.41 11.21
N ALA A 29 0.47 17.38 10.95
CA ALA A 29 1.56 17.22 9.99
C ALA A 29 2.62 16.21 10.47
N LEU A 30 2.99 16.26 11.75
CA LEU A 30 3.92 15.31 12.37
C LEU A 30 3.35 13.89 12.39
N THR A 31 2.07 13.73 12.75
CA THR A 31 1.39 12.43 12.71
C THR A 31 1.40 11.87 11.29
N ARG A 32 1.06 12.69 10.28
CA ARG A 32 1.10 12.26 8.88
C ARG A 32 2.50 11.81 8.45
N ALA A 33 3.54 12.57 8.81
CA ALA A 33 4.92 12.21 8.48
C ALA A 33 5.37 10.90 9.17
N ALA A 34 5.01 10.70 10.43
CA ALA A 34 5.32 9.48 11.16
C ALA A 34 4.62 8.25 10.54
N MET A 35 3.36 8.38 10.13
CA MET A 35 2.62 7.30 9.46
C MET A 35 3.18 6.96 8.08
N GLU A 36 3.58 7.99 7.31
CA GLU A 36 4.28 7.78 6.03
C GLU A 36 5.62 7.06 6.22
N SER A 37 6.38 7.40 7.26
CA SER A 37 7.61 6.68 7.62
C SER A 37 7.31 5.22 7.97
N GLN A 38 6.32 4.97 8.82
CA GLN A 38 5.93 3.63 9.24
C GLN A 38 5.50 2.75 8.06
N LYS A 39 4.73 3.31 7.11
CA LYS A 39 4.37 2.63 5.86
C LYS A 39 5.61 2.19 5.07
N ASN A 40 6.58 3.09 4.93
CA ASN A 40 7.81 2.80 4.19
C ASN A 40 8.69 1.77 4.92
N ASP A 41 8.74 1.82 6.25
CA ASP A 41 9.47 0.84 7.06
C ASP A 41 8.89 -0.57 6.90
N VAL A 42 7.55 -0.70 6.87
CA VAL A 42 6.88 -1.98 6.60
C VAL A 42 7.24 -2.52 5.21
N LEU A 43 7.19 -1.68 4.16
CA LEU A 43 7.59 -2.10 2.81
C LEU A 43 9.04 -2.55 2.76
N ALA A 44 9.95 -1.76 3.34
CA ALA A 44 11.36 -2.10 3.36
C ALA A 44 11.60 -3.43 4.09
N GLN A 45 10.88 -3.70 5.18
CA GLN A 45 10.98 -4.98 5.90
C GLN A 45 10.49 -6.17 5.09
N ILE A 46 9.38 -6.03 4.34
CA ILE A 46 8.87 -7.07 3.43
C ILE A 46 9.91 -7.37 2.33
N GLU A 47 10.47 -6.33 1.71
CA GLU A 47 11.48 -6.50 0.66
C GLU A 47 12.78 -7.12 1.21
N LEU A 48 13.22 -6.69 2.40
CA LEU A 48 14.39 -7.25 3.05
C LEU A 48 14.19 -8.71 3.48
N SER A 49 12.98 -9.12 3.87
CA SER A 49 12.71 -10.53 4.18
C SER A 49 12.75 -11.42 2.94
N LEU A 50 12.25 -10.93 1.79
CA LEU A 50 12.36 -11.60 0.49
C LEU A 50 13.80 -11.73 0.00
N ALA A 51 14.72 -10.88 0.46
CA ALA A 51 16.14 -10.95 0.13
C ALA A 51 16.85 -12.15 0.78
N SER A 52 16.24 -12.83 1.76
CA SER A 52 16.78 -14.08 2.29
C SER A 52 16.72 -15.18 1.22
N PRO A 53 17.76 -16.05 1.10
CA PRO A 53 17.80 -17.08 0.07
C PRO A 53 16.58 -18.01 0.09
N GLU A 54 16.13 -18.39 1.28
CA GLU A 54 15.00 -19.31 1.47
C GLU A 54 13.67 -18.66 1.06
N ALA A 55 13.41 -17.41 1.49
CA ALA A 55 12.18 -16.71 1.13
C ALA A 55 12.16 -16.34 -0.35
N GLY A 56 13.30 -15.89 -0.90
CA GLY A 56 13.43 -15.62 -2.32
C GLY A 56 13.20 -16.85 -3.19
N ALA A 57 13.74 -18.02 -2.78
CA ALA A 57 13.51 -19.28 -3.47
C ALA A 57 12.02 -19.68 -3.43
N ALA A 58 11.38 -19.60 -2.27
CA ALA A 58 9.95 -19.86 -2.12
C ALA A 58 9.10 -18.91 -2.98
N TRP A 59 9.43 -17.61 -2.98
CA TRP A 59 8.75 -16.59 -3.78
C TRP A 59 8.85 -16.89 -5.28
N VAL A 60 10.06 -17.14 -5.80
CA VAL A 60 10.26 -17.48 -7.22
C VAL A 60 9.54 -18.78 -7.57
N LYS A 61 9.58 -19.79 -6.69
CA LYS A 61 8.88 -21.06 -6.88
C LYS A 61 7.37 -20.87 -6.95
N SER A 62 6.79 -19.99 -6.13
CA SER A 62 5.37 -19.66 -6.18
C SER A 62 4.92 -19.02 -7.50
N ILE A 63 5.86 -18.39 -8.21
CA ILE A 63 5.59 -17.79 -9.52
C ILE A 63 5.79 -18.83 -10.64
N ARG A 64 6.84 -19.65 -10.57
CA ARG A 64 7.25 -20.53 -11.68
C ARG A 64 6.69 -21.95 -11.63
N ALA A 65 6.48 -22.51 -10.45
CA ALA A 65 6.03 -23.89 -10.24
C ALA A 65 5.20 -24.02 -8.95
N PRO A 66 4.08 -23.26 -8.84
CA PRO A 66 3.30 -23.17 -7.61
C PRO A 66 2.75 -24.50 -7.11
N GLU A 67 2.47 -25.45 -8.02
CA GLU A 67 2.00 -26.79 -7.70
C GLU A 67 3.01 -27.65 -6.93
N THR A 68 4.28 -27.22 -6.88
CA THR A 68 5.36 -27.94 -6.19
C THR A 68 5.75 -27.30 -4.87
N LEU A 69 5.07 -26.22 -4.45
CA LEU A 69 5.29 -25.59 -3.15
C LEU A 69 5.01 -26.58 -2.02
N SER A 70 5.94 -26.67 -1.08
CA SER A 70 5.69 -27.26 0.22
C SER A 70 4.85 -26.32 1.08
N ASP A 71 4.22 -26.87 2.12
CA ASP A 71 3.41 -26.08 3.07
C ASP A 71 4.22 -24.95 3.72
N LEU A 72 5.51 -25.20 4.01
CA LEU A 72 6.39 -24.18 4.57
C LEU A 72 6.66 -23.05 3.57
N GLU A 73 7.00 -23.39 2.32
CA GLU A 73 7.24 -22.40 1.27
C GLU A 73 5.96 -21.59 0.98
N ALA A 74 4.80 -22.26 0.92
CA ALA A 74 3.51 -21.59 0.78
C ALA A 74 3.29 -20.60 1.93
N ARG A 75 3.43 -21.06 3.19
CA ARG A 75 3.26 -20.19 4.35
C ARG A 75 4.22 -19.00 4.36
N MET A 76 5.47 -19.18 3.89
CA MET A 76 6.44 -18.10 3.74
C MET A 76 5.94 -17.05 2.75
N VAL A 77 5.48 -17.48 1.57
CA VAL A 77 4.95 -16.57 0.53
C VAL A 77 3.71 -15.84 1.04
N GLU A 78 2.78 -16.58 1.66
CA GLU A 78 1.55 -16.02 2.24
C GLU A 78 1.81 -14.95 3.30
N SER A 79 2.85 -15.09 4.14
CA SER A 79 3.22 -14.03 5.09
C SER A 79 3.45 -12.68 4.41
N HIS A 80 4.09 -12.69 3.23
CA HIS A 80 4.38 -11.46 2.50
C HIS A 80 3.10 -10.88 1.88
N LEU A 81 2.21 -11.73 1.36
CA LEU A 81 0.90 -11.30 0.84
C LEU A 81 0.02 -10.70 1.96
N VAL A 82 -0.01 -11.33 3.14
CA VAL A 82 -0.71 -10.79 4.32
C VAL A 82 -0.12 -9.45 4.73
N ALA A 83 1.21 -9.32 4.78
CA ALA A 83 1.86 -8.08 5.17
C ALA A 83 1.48 -6.92 4.22
N LEU A 84 1.42 -7.18 2.91
CA LEU A 84 0.97 -6.20 1.93
C LEU A 84 -0.52 -5.84 2.11
N MET A 85 -1.40 -6.82 2.38
CA MET A 85 -2.81 -6.53 2.66
C MET A 85 -2.97 -5.67 3.93
N LEU A 86 -2.22 -5.95 5.00
CA LEU A 86 -2.26 -5.11 6.20
C LEU A 86 -1.77 -3.69 5.93
N GLN A 87 -0.82 -3.52 5.01
CA GLN A 87 -0.40 -2.19 4.58
C GLN A 87 -1.51 -1.46 3.82
N TRP A 88 -2.23 -2.14 2.93
CA TRP A 88 -3.38 -1.55 2.24
C TRP A 88 -4.50 -1.18 3.21
N ASP A 89 -4.80 -2.04 4.18
CA ASP A 89 -5.77 -1.76 5.24
C ASP A 89 -5.36 -0.54 6.08
N HIS A 90 -4.07 -0.41 6.40
CA HIS A 90 -3.54 0.77 7.06
C HIS A 90 -3.83 2.05 6.26
N MET A 91 -3.73 2.02 4.93
CA MET A 91 -4.07 3.18 4.09
C MET A 91 -5.57 3.52 4.13
N PHE A 92 -6.46 2.53 4.18
CA PHE A 92 -7.88 2.77 4.36
C PHE A 92 -8.21 3.33 5.75
N ASN A 93 -7.50 2.89 6.78
CA ASN A 93 -7.61 3.49 8.12
C ASN A 93 -7.16 4.96 8.12
N MET A 94 -6.08 5.30 7.40
CA MET A 94 -5.66 6.69 7.22
C MET A 94 -6.65 7.52 6.40
N GLU A 95 -7.28 6.92 5.40
CA GLU A 95 -8.34 7.56 4.61
C GLU A 95 -9.56 7.89 5.48
N ALA A 96 -10.00 6.96 6.31
CA ALA A 96 -11.17 7.12 7.18
C ALA A 96 -11.03 8.33 8.13
N ILE A 97 -9.81 8.72 8.48
CA ILE A 97 -9.51 9.89 9.33
C ILE A 97 -9.04 11.13 8.54
N GLY A 98 -9.14 11.09 7.21
CA GLY A 98 -8.84 12.24 6.32
C GLY A 98 -7.35 12.56 6.15
N LEU A 99 -6.45 11.62 6.51
CA LEU A 99 -5.01 11.83 6.33
C LEU A 99 -4.54 11.52 4.90
N VAL A 100 -5.20 10.57 4.23
CA VAL A 100 -4.92 10.13 2.87
C VAL A 100 -6.22 10.17 2.07
N SER A 101 -6.16 10.45 0.76
CA SER A 101 -7.36 10.38 -0.08
C SER A 101 -7.61 8.95 -0.56
N ARG A 102 -8.88 8.59 -0.82
CA ARG A 102 -9.27 7.32 -1.46
C ARG A 102 -8.47 7.04 -2.72
N GLU A 103 -8.26 8.07 -3.54
CA GLU A 103 -7.50 7.94 -4.80
C GLU A 103 -6.03 7.64 -4.56
N HIS A 104 -5.41 8.23 -3.53
CA HIS A 104 -4.03 7.91 -3.18
C HIS A 104 -3.89 6.45 -2.69
N ALA A 105 -4.82 5.97 -1.86
CA ALA A 105 -4.86 4.56 -1.45
C ALA A 105 -5.04 3.62 -2.65
N ARG A 106 -5.99 3.93 -3.54
CA ARG A 106 -6.23 3.19 -4.79
C ARG A 106 -4.98 3.15 -5.68
N GLN A 107 -4.32 4.28 -5.88
CA GLN A 107 -3.13 4.35 -6.71
C GLN A 107 -1.97 3.52 -6.12
N HIS A 108 -1.79 3.54 -4.81
CA HIS A 108 -0.80 2.70 -4.14
C HIS A 108 -1.07 1.21 -4.36
N ILE A 109 -2.33 0.79 -4.24
CA ILE A 109 -2.74 -0.60 -4.54
C ILE A 109 -2.45 -0.92 -6.00
N ARG A 110 -2.79 -0.05 -6.95
CA ARG A 110 -2.49 -0.26 -8.38
C ARG A 110 -0.98 -0.43 -8.65
N ASN A 111 -0.14 0.29 -7.92
CA ASN A 111 1.31 0.21 -8.07
C ASN A 111 1.90 -1.08 -7.50
N THR A 112 1.31 -1.62 -6.43
CA THR A 112 1.88 -2.76 -5.69
C THR A 112 1.22 -4.08 -6.04
N ALA A 113 -0.09 -4.10 -6.32
CA ALA A 113 -0.85 -5.32 -6.58
C ALA A 113 -0.27 -6.20 -7.71
N PRO A 114 0.17 -5.67 -8.87
CA PRO A 114 0.76 -6.51 -9.92
C PRO A 114 1.97 -7.32 -9.43
N TYR A 115 2.82 -6.72 -8.59
CA TYR A 115 4.09 -7.34 -8.18
C TYR A 115 3.94 -8.45 -7.14
N TYR A 116 2.82 -8.48 -6.43
CA TYR A 116 2.58 -9.41 -5.34
C TYR A 116 1.42 -10.36 -5.63
N PHE A 117 0.40 -9.88 -6.35
CA PHE A 117 -0.80 -10.64 -6.71
C PHE A 117 -0.86 -11.01 -8.20
N GLY A 118 0.11 -10.59 -9.02
CA GLY A 118 0.17 -10.93 -10.45
C GLY A 118 0.72 -12.32 -10.75
N SER A 119 0.60 -13.27 -9.82
CA SER A 119 0.98 -14.68 -10.01
C SER A 119 -0.22 -15.59 -9.76
N ARG A 120 -0.21 -16.75 -10.42
CA ARG A 120 -1.23 -17.80 -10.26
C ARG A 120 -1.48 -18.18 -8.79
N HIS A 121 -0.41 -18.38 -8.03
CA HIS A 121 -0.48 -18.72 -6.62
C HIS A 121 -1.13 -17.61 -5.80
N ALA A 122 -0.67 -16.36 -5.95
CA ALA A 122 -1.17 -15.25 -5.15
C ALA A 122 -2.63 -14.91 -5.48
N ARG A 123 -3.07 -15.03 -6.74
CA ARG A 123 -4.49 -14.89 -7.11
C ARG A 123 -5.35 -15.99 -6.51
N ASN A 124 -4.87 -17.23 -6.50
CA ASN A 124 -5.58 -18.31 -5.82
C ASN A 124 -5.69 -18.04 -4.31
N TRP A 125 -4.60 -17.62 -3.68
CA TRP A 125 -4.60 -17.26 -2.26
C TRP A 125 -5.56 -16.11 -1.95
N TRP A 126 -5.59 -15.06 -2.78
CA TRP A 126 -6.52 -13.93 -2.63
C TRP A 126 -7.97 -14.38 -2.53
N ARG A 127 -8.41 -15.31 -3.38
CA ARG A 127 -9.78 -15.87 -3.37
C ARG A 127 -10.15 -16.50 -2.02
N TRP A 128 -9.18 -17.11 -1.33
CA TRP A 128 -9.40 -17.66 0.01
C TRP A 128 -9.55 -16.58 1.09
N GLN A 129 -9.06 -15.37 0.85
CA GLN A 129 -9.15 -14.25 1.80
C GLN A 129 -10.45 -13.44 1.65
N GLU A 130 -11.08 -13.44 0.47
CA GLU A 130 -12.21 -12.54 0.13
C GLU A 130 -13.31 -12.54 1.19
N ALA A 131 -13.71 -13.71 1.68
CA ALA A 131 -14.77 -13.83 2.69
C ALA A 131 -14.44 -13.11 4.01
N GLY A 132 -13.16 -13.09 4.41
CA GLY A 132 -12.71 -12.40 5.61
C GLY A 132 -12.72 -10.87 5.50
N TRP A 133 -12.68 -10.34 4.28
CA TRP A 133 -12.63 -8.91 3.98
C TRP A 133 -13.91 -8.37 3.34
N ALA A 134 -14.94 -9.20 3.20
CA ALA A 134 -16.21 -8.82 2.59
C ALA A 134 -16.83 -7.60 3.29
N GLY A 135 -17.28 -6.63 2.49
CA GLY A 135 -17.89 -5.39 2.99
C GLY A 135 -16.91 -4.34 3.52
N THR A 136 -15.60 -4.60 3.46
CA THR A 136 -14.57 -3.62 3.83
C THR A 136 -14.05 -2.85 2.60
N PRO A 137 -13.38 -1.69 2.79
CA PRO A 137 -12.68 -0.98 1.72
C PRO A 137 -11.68 -1.85 0.94
N MET A 138 -11.13 -2.89 1.58
CA MET A 138 -10.26 -3.87 0.93
C MET A 138 -10.93 -4.49 -0.29
N MET A 139 -12.13 -5.05 -0.12
CA MET A 139 -12.84 -5.68 -1.23
C MET A 139 -13.49 -4.66 -2.17
N GLU A 140 -13.88 -3.48 -1.67
CA GLU A 140 -14.42 -2.39 -2.50
C GLU A 140 -13.37 -1.87 -3.51
N VAL A 141 -12.13 -1.69 -3.07
CA VAL A 141 -11.08 -1.01 -3.84
C VAL A 141 -10.05 -1.98 -4.39
N ALA A 142 -9.46 -2.83 -3.54
CA ALA A 142 -8.39 -3.75 -3.96
C ALA A 142 -8.94 -4.96 -4.73
N GLY A 143 -10.14 -5.46 -4.38
CA GLY A 143 -10.78 -6.59 -5.05
C GLY A 143 -10.82 -6.46 -6.58
N PRO A 144 -11.47 -5.42 -7.15
CA PRO A 144 -11.51 -5.23 -8.60
C PRO A 144 -10.13 -5.05 -9.24
N ILE A 145 -9.15 -4.48 -8.52
CA ILE A 145 -7.78 -4.32 -9.02
C ILE A 145 -7.11 -5.69 -9.14
N VAL A 146 -7.14 -6.49 -8.08
CA VAL A 146 -6.52 -7.83 -8.04
C VAL A 146 -7.19 -8.78 -9.03
N GLU A 147 -8.52 -8.73 -9.15
CA GLU A 147 -9.27 -9.53 -10.12
C GLU A 147 -8.90 -9.19 -11.57
N GLY A 148 -8.65 -7.90 -11.86
CA GLY A 148 -8.27 -7.40 -13.18
C GLY A 148 -6.79 -7.57 -13.54
N LEU A 149 -5.95 -8.11 -12.64
CA LEU A 149 -4.54 -8.37 -12.96
C LEU A 149 -4.39 -9.51 -13.97
N GLU A 150 -3.42 -9.36 -14.85
CA GLU A 150 -2.98 -10.44 -15.73
C GLU A 150 -2.32 -11.54 -14.90
N GLU A 151 -2.79 -12.78 -15.06
CA GLU A 151 -2.39 -13.92 -14.23
C GLU A 151 -0.89 -14.26 -14.32
N ASP A 152 -0.28 -14.00 -15.47
CA ASP A 152 1.13 -14.26 -15.77
C ASP A 152 2.00 -12.99 -15.71
N PHE A 153 1.50 -11.89 -15.11
CA PHE A 153 2.27 -10.65 -14.99
C PHE A 153 3.62 -10.89 -14.33
N MET A 154 3.67 -11.60 -13.20
CA MET A 154 4.92 -11.82 -12.47
C MET A 154 5.87 -12.76 -13.19
N LEU A 155 5.36 -13.73 -13.94
CA LEU A 155 6.19 -14.61 -14.74
C LEU A 155 6.92 -13.80 -15.82
N ARG A 156 6.18 -13.01 -16.60
CA ARG A 156 6.75 -12.11 -17.62
C ARG A 156 7.65 -11.05 -17.01
N TYR A 157 7.31 -10.49 -15.86
CA TYR A 157 8.17 -9.52 -15.16
C TYR A 157 9.53 -10.13 -14.81
N LEU A 158 9.56 -11.34 -14.24
CA LEU A 158 10.81 -12.01 -13.90
C LEU A 158 11.62 -12.42 -15.14
N ASP A 159 10.96 -12.73 -16.25
CA ASP A 159 11.65 -13.07 -17.50
C ASP A 159 12.17 -11.82 -18.21
N GLY A 160 11.35 -10.77 -18.30
CA GLY A 160 11.69 -9.48 -18.93
C GLY A 160 12.75 -8.68 -18.19
N THR A 161 12.85 -8.79 -16.86
CA THR A 161 13.89 -8.10 -16.07
C THR A 161 15.28 -8.73 -16.19
N ARG A 162 15.39 -9.95 -16.74
CA ARG A 162 16.70 -10.59 -17.00
C ARG A 162 17.35 -9.99 -18.24
N LEU A 163 18.64 -9.65 -18.12
CA LEU A 163 19.43 -9.15 -19.25
C LEU A 163 19.42 -10.18 -20.40
N GLY A 164 19.08 -9.73 -21.60
CA GLY A 164 19.07 -10.56 -22.82
C GLY A 164 17.77 -11.35 -23.05
N SER A 165 16.69 -11.08 -22.30
CA SER A 165 15.38 -11.63 -22.61
C SER A 165 14.81 -11.02 -23.91
N ILE A 166 14.15 -11.85 -24.73
CA ILE A 166 13.51 -11.43 -26.00
C ILE A 166 12.23 -10.61 -25.71
N GLU A 167 11.75 -10.65 -24.47
CA GLU A 167 10.49 -10.09 -23.99
C GLU A 167 10.68 -8.71 -23.32
N SER A 168 11.64 -7.93 -23.81
CA SER A 168 11.94 -6.59 -23.32
C SER A 168 11.17 -5.52 -24.11
N ASP A 169 9.83 -5.55 -24.07
CA ASP A 169 9.06 -4.34 -24.35
C ASP A 169 8.21 -4.02 -23.11
N PRO A 170 8.71 -3.17 -22.18
CA PRO A 170 7.89 -2.74 -21.06
C PRO A 170 6.69 -2.04 -21.67
N ALA A 171 5.50 -2.61 -21.50
CA ALA A 171 4.26 -2.09 -22.05
C ALA A 171 4.27 -0.56 -21.98
N LYS A 172 4.23 0.08 -23.16
CA LYS A 172 4.27 1.55 -23.29
C LYS A 172 3.37 2.14 -22.19
N PRO A 173 3.88 3.05 -21.34
CA PRO A 173 3.03 3.70 -20.36
C PRO A 173 1.85 4.30 -21.13
N ALA A 174 0.63 3.97 -20.71
CA ALA A 174 -0.58 4.55 -21.27
C ALA A 174 -0.37 6.07 -21.29
N ALA A 175 -0.47 6.67 -22.49
CA ALA A 175 -0.29 8.09 -22.65
C ALA A 175 -1.16 8.79 -21.62
N ILE A 176 -0.53 9.56 -20.73
CA ILE A 176 -1.24 10.40 -19.79
C ILE A 176 -1.90 11.47 -20.65
N GLU A 177 -3.17 11.27 -21.02
CA GLU A 177 -3.98 12.35 -21.57
C GLU A 177 -4.09 13.40 -20.47
N GLY A 178 -3.34 14.48 -20.64
CA GLY A 178 -3.43 15.64 -19.76
C GLY A 178 -4.86 16.19 -19.75
N PRO A 179 -5.28 16.81 -18.63
CA PRO A 179 -6.61 17.39 -18.54
C PRO A 179 -6.79 18.45 -19.64
N ARG A 180 -7.87 18.33 -20.41
CA ARG A 180 -8.38 19.40 -21.27
C ARG A 180 -9.08 20.46 -20.44
#